data_AF-A0A182SF89-F1
#
_entry.id   AF-A0A182SF89-F1
#
_cell.length_a   1.000
_cell.length_b   1.000
_cell.length_c   1.000
_cell.angle_alpha   90.00
_cell.angle_beta   90.00
_cell.angle_gamma   90.00
#
_symmetry.space_group_name_H-M   'P 1'
#
loop_
_entity.id
_entity.type
_entity.pdbx_description
1 polymer ?
#
loop_
_entity_poly.entity_id
_entity_poly.type
_entity_poly.pdbx_seq_one_letter_code
_entity_poly.pdbx_strand_id
1 'polypeptide(L)'
;MFPFFFSTPPTFPQHDPEQCTPGGEDGNFIMFARATSGDKRNNNRFSPCSLKAIEPVLNAKARSAKGCFTEPQEAICGNGVVEPGEQCDCGWEEDCKDSCCYPMSRHPRFDQKPCTLTPKAQCSPSQGPCCTLECTLKLGDKCRDDNGCRDPAYCDGQMPVCPPSINKPNKTICNKEYVCYMGECTGSICLAYGLESCQCAVGPTDPAIKACELCCKQPGEDKPCLSSFDWNEPPYDVPDMYAKPGTPCNDYNGYCDVAQKCREVDPSGPLATLRKLLLSEESIASFKKWILSNWYTVALIVTAVLVLLTQTLEKDLSYLS
;
A
#
# COMPACT_ATOMS: atom_id res chain seq x y z
N MET A 1 10.76 -45.40 -8.42
CA MET A 1 11.18 -44.27 -7.57
C MET A 1 11.39 -43.06 -8.47
N PHE A 2 10.30 -42.41 -8.86
CA PHE A 2 10.34 -41.17 -9.64
C PHE A 2 10.16 -40.02 -8.63
N PRO A 3 11.08 -39.05 -8.56
CA PRO A 3 10.90 -37.91 -7.70
C PRO A 3 9.74 -37.09 -8.27
N PHE A 4 8.66 -36.99 -7.50
CA PHE A 4 7.65 -35.98 -7.71
C PHE A 4 8.32 -34.62 -7.53
N PHE A 5 8.71 -34.00 -8.65
CA PHE A 5 8.85 -32.55 -8.70
C PHE A 5 7.46 -31.98 -8.45
N PHE A 6 7.21 -31.57 -7.21
CA PHE A 6 6.18 -30.59 -6.94
C PHE A 6 6.57 -29.33 -7.73
N SER A 7 5.98 -29.18 -8.91
CA SER A 7 5.83 -27.88 -9.53
C SER A 7 5.10 -27.03 -8.51
N THR A 8 5.84 -26.19 -7.79
CA THR A 8 5.27 -25.16 -6.92
C THR A 8 4.26 -24.39 -7.77
N PRO A 9 2.98 -24.27 -7.36
CA PRO A 9 2.03 -23.40 -8.04
C PRO A 9 2.66 -22.00 -8.11
N PRO A 10 2.30 -21.16 -9.10
CA PRO A 10 2.88 -19.84 -9.27
C PRO A 10 2.78 -19.13 -7.93
N THR A 11 3.93 -18.91 -7.30
CA THR A 11 4.01 -18.32 -5.98
C THR A 11 3.37 -16.94 -6.10
N PHE A 12 2.26 -16.73 -5.39
CA PHE A 12 1.80 -15.37 -5.08
C PHE A 12 3.01 -14.53 -4.67
N PRO A 13 3.05 -13.22 -4.99
CA PRO A 13 4.11 -12.35 -4.51
C PRO A 13 4.22 -12.55 -3.00
N GLN A 14 5.28 -13.21 -2.57
CA GLN A 14 5.48 -13.47 -1.17
C GLN A 14 5.98 -12.17 -0.56
N HIS A 15 5.52 -11.89 0.65
CA HIS A 15 6.10 -10.81 1.43
C HIS A 15 7.59 -11.05 1.65
N ASP A 16 8.33 -9.98 1.87
CA ASP A 16 9.76 -10.08 2.14
C ASP A 16 10.01 -10.94 3.40
N PRO A 17 10.88 -11.97 3.31
CA PRO A 17 11.29 -12.76 4.48
C PRO A 17 12.18 -11.91 5.40
N GLU A 18 12.37 -12.36 6.65
CA GLU A 18 13.10 -11.60 7.69
C GLU A 18 14.48 -11.07 7.25
N GLN A 19 15.23 -11.85 6.47
CA GLN A 19 16.53 -11.44 5.91
C GLN A 19 16.47 -10.24 4.94
N CYS A 20 15.29 -9.91 4.43
CA CYS A 20 15.00 -8.79 3.53
C CYS A 20 14.11 -7.73 4.18
N THR A 21 14.00 -7.72 5.51
CA THR A 21 13.28 -6.71 6.28
C THR A 21 14.24 -5.98 7.23
N PRO A 22 15.07 -5.05 6.70
CA PRO A 22 16.16 -4.45 7.46
C PRO A 22 15.70 -3.49 8.58
N GLY A 23 14.49 -2.95 8.50
CA GLY A 23 13.98 -1.97 9.46
C GLY A 23 14.86 -0.72 9.57
N GLY A 24 14.87 -0.10 10.75
CA GLY A 24 15.78 1.00 11.10
C GLY A 24 15.52 2.33 10.39
N GLU A 25 16.58 3.12 10.20
CA GLU A 25 16.54 4.45 9.57
C GLU A 25 16.07 4.39 8.12
N ASP A 26 16.59 3.43 7.35
CA ASP A 26 16.23 3.24 5.94
C ASP A 26 14.86 2.57 5.74
N GLY A 27 14.32 1.94 6.78
CA GLY A 27 13.01 1.30 6.78
C GLY A 27 12.95 0.01 5.97
N ASN A 28 11.75 -0.58 5.92
CA ASN A 28 11.49 -1.79 5.16
C ASN A 28 11.17 -1.50 3.67
N PHE A 29 11.25 -2.53 2.83
CA PHE A 29 10.94 -2.43 1.39
C PHE A 29 9.43 -2.50 1.10
N ILE A 30 9.05 -2.25 -0.16
CA ILE A 30 7.63 -2.23 -0.61
C ILE A 30 6.86 -3.51 -0.24
N MET A 31 7.52 -4.67 -0.28
CA MET A 31 6.88 -5.98 -0.04
C MET A 31 6.91 -6.42 1.42
N PHE A 32 7.21 -5.51 2.36
CA PHE A 32 7.11 -5.77 3.79
C PHE A 32 5.70 -6.21 4.18
N ALA A 33 5.60 -7.19 5.07
CA ALA A 33 4.33 -7.87 5.37
C ALA A 33 3.40 -7.11 6.34
N ARG A 34 3.89 -6.01 6.92
CA ARG A 34 3.22 -5.26 7.98
C ARG A 34 3.17 -3.77 7.63
N ALA A 35 3.20 -2.89 8.62
CA ALA A 35 3.02 -1.47 8.40
C ALA A 35 4.24 -0.78 7.79
N THR A 36 4.02 0.29 7.03
CA THR A 36 5.08 1.15 6.50
C THR A 36 4.65 2.60 6.57
N SER A 37 5.58 3.51 6.86
CA SER A 37 5.31 4.95 6.96
C SER A 37 5.40 5.66 5.60
N GLY A 38 6.08 5.06 4.61
CA GLY A 38 6.16 5.58 3.24
C GLY A 38 7.19 6.71 3.05
N ASP A 39 7.83 7.16 4.12
CA ASP A 39 8.78 8.27 4.16
C ASP A 39 10.25 7.82 4.17
N LYS A 40 10.53 6.54 4.43
CA LYS A 40 11.89 6.01 4.51
C LYS A 40 12.42 5.58 3.14
N ARG A 41 13.75 5.59 3.00
CA ARG A 41 14.46 5.35 1.73
C ARG A 41 14.11 4.04 1.04
N ASN A 42 13.85 2.96 1.78
CA ASN A 42 13.52 1.66 1.19
C ASN A 42 12.02 1.52 0.83
N ASN A 43 11.15 2.41 1.33
CA ASN A 43 9.70 2.28 1.12
C ASN A 43 9.28 2.50 -0.34
N ASN A 44 10.17 3.01 -1.20
CA ASN A 44 9.96 3.16 -2.64
C ASN A 44 10.79 2.19 -3.50
N ARG A 45 11.30 1.11 -2.90
CA ARG A 45 12.12 0.10 -3.60
C ARG A 45 11.68 -1.31 -3.27
N PHE A 46 11.93 -2.22 -4.22
CA PHE A 46 11.85 -3.65 -3.97
C PHE A 46 13.13 -4.15 -3.29
N SER A 47 12.97 -5.11 -2.37
CA SER A 47 14.11 -5.81 -1.76
C SER A 47 14.82 -6.72 -2.78
N PRO A 48 16.06 -7.16 -2.51
CA PRO A 48 16.72 -8.19 -3.30
C PRO A 48 15.92 -9.51 -3.39
N CYS A 49 15.22 -9.88 -2.32
CA CYS A 49 14.36 -11.08 -2.30
C CYS A 49 13.18 -10.93 -3.27
N SER A 50 12.51 -9.78 -3.21
CA SER A 50 11.39 -9.43 -4.09
C SER A 50 11.82 -9.44 -5.57
N LEU A 51 12.95 -8.81 -5.89
CA LEU A 51 13.47 -8.78 -7.27
C LEU A 51 13.75 -10.19 -7.81
N LYS A 52 14.36 -11.06 -7.00
CA LYS A 52 14.63 -12.46 -7.35
C LYS A 52 13.34 -13.27 -7.56
N ALA A 53 12.28 -12.96 -6.82
CA ALA A 53 10.97 -13.62 -6.98
C ALA A 53 10.21 -13.11 -8.22
N ILE A 54 10.33 -11.83 -8.56
CA ILE A 54 9.68 -11.21 -9.72
C ILE A 54 10.28 -11.71 -11.03
N GLU A 55 11.60 -11.88 -11.10
CA GLU A 55 12.32 -12.27 -12.33
C GLU A 55 11.75 -13.50 -13.06
N PRO A 56 11.55 -14.68 -12.42
CA PRO A 56 11.01 -15.85 -13.11
C PRO A 56 9.56 -15.64 -13.59
N VAL A 57 8.76 -14.83 -12.86
CA VAL A 57 7.40 -14.49 -13.28
C VAL A 57 7.44 -13.63 -14.54
N LEU A 58 8.30 -12.61 -14.60
CA LEU A 58 8.48 -11.81 -15.81
C LEU A 58 8.99 -12.66 -16.98
N ASN A 59 9.94 -13.57 -16.75
CA ASN A 59 10.43 -14.46 -17.80
C ASN A 59 9.31 -15.37 -18.34
N ALA A 60 8.42 -15.86 -17.49
CA ALA A 60 7.34 -16.77 -17.89
C ALA A 60 6.10 -16.05 -18.45
N LYS A 61 5.75 -14.86 -17.93
CA LYS A 61 4.47 -14.18 -18.17
C LYS A 61 4.58 -12.87 -18.94
N ALA A 62 5.75 -12.27 -19.01
CA ALA A 62 5.99 -11.06 -19.82
C ALA A 62 6.83 -11.37 -21.06
N ARG A 63 8.00 -12.01 -20.89
CA ARG A 63 8.98 -12.23 -21.95
C ARG A 63 8.78 -13.51 -22.77
N SER A 64 7.87 -14.38 -22.37
CA SER A 64 7.58 -15.61 -23.11
C SER A 64 6.63 -15.35 -24.29
N ALA A 65 6.62 -16.25 -25.28
CA ALA A 65 5.67 -16.17 -26.40
C ALA A 65 4.18 -16.28 -25.98
N LYS A 66 3.90 -16.67 -24.73
CA LYS A 66 2.55 -16.69 -24.14
C LYS A 66 2.31 -15.52 -23.19
N GLY A 67 3.25 -14.58 -23.11
CA GLY A 67 3.12 -13.39 -22.29
C GLY A 67 2.14 -12.37 -22.88
N CYS A 68 1.67 -11.46 -22.04
CA CYS A 68 0.73 -10.40 -22.43
C CYS A 68 1.36 -9.00 -22.47
N PHE A 69 2.67 -8.90 -22.28
CA PHE A 69 3.38 -7.63 -22.35
C PHE A 69 3.57 -7.26 -23.81
N THR A 70 3.24 -6.02 -24.14
CA THR A 70 3.52 -5.41 -25.44
C THR A 70 4.79 -4.57 -25.36
N GLU A 71 5.33 -4.18 -26.51
CA GLU A 71 6.40 -3.17 -26.51
C GLU A 71 5.91 -1.89 -25.83
N PRO A 72 6.77 -1.20 -25.04
CA PRO A 72 6.42 0.06 -24.43
C PRO A 72 6.00 1.04 -25.52
N GLN A 73 4.77 1.54 -25.44
CA GLN A 73 4.33 2.66 -26.26
C GLN A 73 4.66 3.94 -25.50
N GLU A 74 5.29 4.92 -26.17
CA GLU A 74 5.62 6.21 -25.54
C GLU A 74 4.38 7.07 -25.27
N ALA A 75 3.29 6.83 -26.01
CA ALA A 75 2.00 7.50 -25.87
C ALA A 75 0.85 6.58 -26.34
N ILE A 76 -0.30 6.64 -25.68
CA ILE A 76 -1.51 5.88 -25.98
C ILE A 76 -2.71 6.83 -26.10
N CYS A 77 -2.98 7.26 -27.33
CA CYS A 77 -4.13 8.10 -27.65
C CYS A 77 -5.46 7.42 -27.30
N GLY A 78 -6.26 8.10 -26.49
CA GLY A 78 -7.58 7.67 -26.04
C GLY A 78 -7.65 7.23 -24.57
N ASN A 79 -6.56 7.40 -23.80
CA ASN A 79 -6.53 7.10 -22.36
C ASN A 79 -6.89 8.33 -21.49
N GLY A 80 -7.03 9.50 -22.11
CA GLY A 80 -7.41 10.76 -21.46
C GLY A 80 -6.24 11.50 -20.80
N VAL A 81 -5.00 11.10 -21.07
CA VAL A 81 -3.78 11.73 -20.54
C VAL A 81 -2.91 12.16 -21.71
N VAL A 82 -2.59 13.46 -21.76
CA VAL A 82 -1.74 13.99 -22.84
C VAL A 82 -0.30 13.50 -22.66
N GLU A 83 0.14 12.67 -23.59
CA GLU A 83 1.48 12.07 -23.61
C GLU A 83 2.37 12.66 -24.72
N PRO A 84 3.70 12.39 -24.71
CA PRO A 84 4.61 12.93 -25.73
C PRO A 84 4.18 12.58 -27.16
N GLY A 85 3.99 13.60 -28.01
CA GLY A 85 3.56 13.43 -29.40
C GLY A 85 2.06 13.69 -29.64
N GLU A 86 1.29 13.83 -28.57
CA GLU A 86 -0.12 14.24 -28.59
C GLU A 86 -0.26 15.72 -28.24
N GLN A 87 -1.27 16.37 -28.80
CA GLN A 87 -1.60 17.74 -28.41
C GLN A 87 -2.70 17.78 -27.37
N CYS A 88 -3.60 16.79 -27.37
CA CYS A 88 -4.74 16.66 -26.48
C CYS A 88 -5.20 15.20 -26.47
N ASP A 89 -5.92 14.78 -25.43
CA ASP A 89 -6.57 13.46 -25.39
C ASP A 89 -7.90 13.55 -24.65
N CYS A 90 -9.01 13.51 -25.40
CA CYS A 90 -10.36 13.51 -24.86
C CYS A 90 -10.98 12.11 -24.75
N GLY A 91 -10.20 11.05 -25.02
CA GLY A 91 -10.68 9.68 -25.07
C GLY A 91 -11.17 9.24 -26.46
N TRP A 92 -11.97 8.17 -26.45
CA TRP A 92 -12.58 7.59 -27.65
C TRP A 92 -13.77 8.42 -28.15
N GLU A 93 -14.13 8.25 -29.41
CA GLU A 93 -15.22 8.98 -30.09
C GLU A 93 -16.57 8.90 -29.33
N GLU A 94 -16.85 7.79 -28.66
CA GLU A 94 -18.03 7.60 -27.81
C GLU A 94 -18.02 8.39 -26.49
N ASP A 95 -16.84 8.69 -25.94
CA ASP A 95 -16.66 9.31 -24.62
C ASP A 95 -16.24 10.79 -24.71
N CYS A 96 -15.65 11.19 -25.84
CA CYS A 96 -15.11 12.52 -26.05
C CYS A 96 -16.23 13.57 -26.21
N LYS A 97 -16.35 14.42 -25.19
CA LYS A 97 -17.24 15.59 -25.19
C LYS A 97 -16.53 16.89 -25.59
N ASP A 98 -15.22 16.82 -25.79
CA ASP A 98 -14.37 17.98 -26.04
C ASP A 98 -14.35 18.34 -27.52
N SER A 99 -14.92 19.49 -27.87
CA SER A 99 -14.90 20.01 -29.25
C SER A 99 -13.53 20.53 -29.71
N CYS A 100 -12.59 20.68 -28.77
CA CYS A 100 -11.26 21.22 -29.02
C CYS A 100 -10.26 20.16 -29.50
N CYS A 101 -10.58 18.88 -29.31
CA CYS A 101 -9.70 17.76 -29.60
C CYS A 101 -10.36 16.78 -30.57
N TYR A 102 -9.58 16.25 -31.52
CA TYR A 102 -10.04 15.11 -32.30
C TYR A 102 -9.92 13.82 -31.47
N PRO A 103 -11.03 13.08 -31.27
CA PRO A 103 -11.03 11.88 -30.45
C PRO A 103 -10.22 10.75 -31.07
N MET A 104 -9.90 9.75 -30.25
CA MET A 104 -9.44 8.47 -30.76
C MET A 104 -10.58 7.77 -31.52
N SER A 105 -10.32 7.38 -32.76
CA SER A 105 -11.28 6.67 -33.60
C SER A 105 -10.60 5.51 -34.32
N ARG A 106 -11.33 4.40 -34.51
CA ARG A 106 -10.84 3.23 -35.26
C ARG A 106 -10.69 3.51 -36.75
N HIS A 107 -11.43 4.50 -37.26
CA HIS A 107 -11.43 4.89 -38.67
C HIS A 107 -11.27 6.41 -38.78
N PRO A 108 -10.08 6.93 -38.42
CA PRO A 108 -9.85 8.37 -38.43
C PRO A 108 -9.97 8.93 -39.84
N ARG A 109 -10.57 10.12 -39.96
CA ARG A 109 -10.59 10.84 -41.23
C ARG A 109 -9.20 11.37 -41.55
N PHE A 110 -8.88 11.48 -42.83
CA PHE A 110 -7.56 11.90 -43.29
C PHE A 110 -7.15 13.30 -42.77
N ASP A 111 -8.13 14.19 -42.57
CA ASP A 111 -7.98 15.55 -42.07
C ASP A 111 -8.13 15.67 -40.53
N GLN A 112 -8.45 14.57 -39.84
CA GLN A 112 -8.71 14.54 -38.40
C GLN A 112 -7.80 13.51 -37.74
N LYS A 113 -6.52 13.87 -37.59
CA LYS A 113 -5.57 13.03 -36.88
C LYS A 113 -6.01 12.91 -35.41
N PRO A 114 -6.19 11.69 -34.85
CA PRO A 114 -6.52 11.52 -33.44
C PRO A 114 -5.53 12.20 -32.49
N CYS A 115 -6.02 12.62 -31.32
CA CYS A 115 -5.24 13.27 -30.26
C CYS A 115 -4.49 14.53 -30.73
N THR A 116 -5.12 15.25 -31.65
CA THR A 116 -4.66 16.57 -32.13
C THR A 116 -5.74 17.62 -31.95
N LEU A 117 -5.33 18.87 -31.77
CA LEU A 117 -6.25 19.98 -31.62
C LEU A 117 -7.01 20.23 -32.93
N THR A 118 -8.26 20.66 -32.82
CA THR A 118 -9.03 21.10 -33.98
C THR A 118 -8.47 22.42 -34.54
N PRO A 119 -8.66 22.75 -35.84
CA PRO A 119 -7.99 23.89 -36.50
C PRO A 119 -8.20 25.28 -35.89
N LYS A 120 -9.17 25.45 -34.99
CA LYS A 120 -9.48 26.72 -34.31
C LYS A 120 -9.22 26.68 -32.80
N ALA A 121 -8.86 25.53 -32.26
CA ALA A 121 -8.59 25.37 -30.84
C ALA A 121 -7.19 25.90 -30.51
N GLN A 122 -7.09 26.76 -29.50
CA GLN A 122 -5.81 27.18 -28.92
C GLN A 122 -5.32 26.17 -27.89
N CYS A 123 -6.25 25.50 -27.22
CA CYS A 123 -6.00 24.47 -26.22
C CYS A 123 -7.19 23.50 -26.15
N SER A 124 -7.05 22.44 -25.36
CA SER A 124 -8.11 21.51 -24.97
C SER A 124 -8.16 21.40 -23.43
N PRO A 125 -9.36 21.28 -22.82
CA PRO A 125 -9.52 20.95 -21.40
C PRO A 125 -8.76 19.69 -20.95
N SER A 126 -8.50 18.74 -21.85
CA SER A 126 -7.68 17.55 -21.55
C SER A 126 -6.23 17.89 -21.19
N GLN A 127 -5.71 19.02 -21.69
CA GLN A 127 -4.36 19.48 -21.38
C GLN A 127 -4.25 20.09 -19.97
N GLY A 128 -5.36 20.58 -19.42
CA GLY A 128 -5.38 21.14 -18.08
C GLY A 128 -6.53 22.11 -17.80
N PRO A 129 -6.68 22.51 -16.52
CA PRO A 129 -7.83 23.29 -16.05
C PRO A 129 -7.85 24.75 -16.57
N CYS A 130 -6.74 25.25 -17.12
CA CYS A 130 -6.63 26.60 -17.67
C CYS A 130 -7.09 26.72 -19.14
N CYS A 131 -7.70 25.67 -19.70
CA CYS A 131 -8.42 25.78 -20.97
C CYS A 131 -9.93 25.89 -20.74
N THR A 132 -10.62 26.71 -21.53
CA THR A 132 -12.08 26.79 -21.56
C THR A 132 -12.69 25.71 -22.46
N LEU A 133 -14.00 25.49 -22.36
CA LEU A 133 -14.72 24.57 -23.26
C LEU A 133 -14.78 25.11 -24.71
N GLU A 134 -14.61 26.41 -24.87
CA GLU A 134 -14.51 27.13 -26.15
C GLU A 134 -13.08 27.11 -26.72
N CYS A 135 -12.19 26.28 -26.18
CA CYS A 135 -10.84 26.04 -26.69
C CYS A 135 -9.91 27.25 -26.60
N THR A 136 -10.09 28.09 -25.57
CA THR A 136 -9.28 29.30 -25.33
C THR A 136 -8.60 29.25 -23.97
N LEU A 137 -7.45 29.92 -23.84
CA LEU A 137 -6.71 30.00 -22.59
C LEU A 137 -7.38 30.95 -21.60
N LYS A 138 -7.48 30.50 -20.35
CA LYS A 138 -7.93 31.30 -19.21
C LYS A 138 -6.80 32.20 -18.71
N LEU A 139 -7.15 33.39 -18.23
CA LEU A 139 -6.20 34.35 -17.65
C LEU A 139 -6.77 34.92 -16.36
N GLY A 140 -6.05 34.75 -15.26
CA GLY A 140 -6.47 35.19 -13.93
C GLY A 140 -7.49 34.28 -13.24
N ASP A 141 -8.04 33.27 -13.93
CA ASP A 141 -8.89 32.25 -13.32
C ASP A 141 -8.10 31.38 -12.35
N LYS A 142 -8.70 31.08 -11.20
CA LYS A 142 -8.12 30.15 -10.22
C LYS A 142 -8.20 28.72 -10.75
N CYS A 143 -7.06 28.05 -10.85
CA CYS A 143 -6.96 26.69 -11.34
C CYS A 143 -6.55 25.67 -10.28
N ARG A 144 -6.03 26.12 -9.14
CA ARG A 144 -5.72 25.28 -7.98
C ARG A 144 -6.04 26.04 -6.70
N ASP A 145 -6.72 25.37 -5.77
CA ASP A 145 -7.04 25.93 -4.46
C ASP A 145 -5.83 25.89 -3.51
N ASP A 146 -5.88 26.76 -2.49
CA ASP A 146 -5.00 26.67 -1.33
C ASP A 146 -5.30 25.37 -0.56
N ASN A 147 -4.26 24.61 -0.21
CA ASN A 147 -4.39 23.36 0.57
C ASN A 147 -3.87 23.49 2.01
N GLY A 148 -3.57 24.70 2.48
CA GLY A 148 -2.90 25.01 3.74
C GLY A 148 -1.37 25.03 3.66
N CYS A 149 -0.77 24.41 2.64
CA CYS A 149 0.68 24.29 2.44
C CYS A 149 1.22 24.85 1.12
N ARG A 150 0.33 25.21 0.20
CA ARG A 150 0.64 25.91 -1.03
C ARG A 150 -0.43 26.95 -1.31
N ASP A 151 -0.01 28.07 -1.85
CA ASP A 151 -0.91 29.17 -2.21
C ASP A 151 -1.78 28.79 -3.42
N PRO A 152 -2.94 29.45 -3.60
CA PRO A 152 -3.76 29.22 -4.77
C PRO A 152 -2.98 29.62 -6.04
N ALA A 153 -3.19 28.86 -7.12
CA ALA A 153 -2.60 29.15 -8.42
C ALA A 153 -3.66 29.65 -9.40
N TYR A 154 -3.22 30.54 -10.29
CA TYR A 154 -4.06 31.22 -11.27
C TYR A 154 -3.48 31.03 -12.65
N CYS A 155 -4.35 30.89 -13.65
CA CYS A 155 -3.95 30.75 -15.04
C CYS A 155 -3.24 32.02 -15.53
N ASP A 156 -2.11 31.85 -16.20
CA ASP A 156 -1.26 32.96 -16.68
C ASP A 156 -1.60 33.39 -18.12
N GLY A 157 -2.60 32.75 -18.75
CA GLY A 157 -3.00 33.00 -20.14
C GLY A 157 -2.02 32.48 -21.19
N GLN A 158 -0.96 31.76 -20.80
CA GLN A 158 0.07 31.26 -21.71
C GLN A 158 -0.04 29.76 -21.96
N MET A 159 -0.45 28.98 -20.97
CA MET A 159 -0.55 27.52 -21.07
C MET A 159 -1.86 26.99 -20.47
N PRO A 160 -2.39 25.85 -20.97
CA PRO A 160 -3.59 25.22 -20.42
C PRO A 160 -3.33 24.47 -19.10
N VAL A 161 -2.05 24.18 -18.82
CA VAL A 161 -1.61 23.58 -17.56
C VAL A 161 -1.59 24.64 -16.46
N CYS A 162 -2.13 24.31 -15.29
CA CYS A 162 -2.11 25.21 -14.15
C CYS A 162 -0.67 25.40 -13.65
N PRO A 163 -0.15 26.65 -13.57
CA PRO A 163 1.20 26.90 -13.11
C PRO A 163 1.44 26.34 -11.70
N PRO A 164 2.70 26.06 -11.33
CA PRO A 164 3.02 25.56 -9.99
C PRO A 164 2.60 26.59 -8.93
N SER A 165 1.98 26.10 -7.86
CA SER A 165 1.67 26.91 -6.69
C SER A 165 2.96 27.28 -5.94
N ILE A 166 2.96 28.41 -5.26
CA ILE A 166 4.04 28.77 -4.35
C ILE A 166 3.87 27.94 -3.07
N ASN A 167 4.90 27.18 -2.72
CA ASN A 167 4.90 26.39 -1.50
C ASN A 167 5.11 27.30 -0.28
N LYS A 168 4.31 27.10 0.76
CA LYS A 168 4.55 27.70 2.08
C LYS A 168 5.82 27.06 2.70
N PRO A 169 6.49 27.73 3.66
CA PRO A 169 7.69 27.20 4.27
C PRO A 169 7.46 25.81 4.87
N ASN A 170 8.46 24.92 4.73
CA ASN A 170 8.43 23.63 5.42
C ASN A 170 8.27 23.84 6.94
N LYS A 171 7.60 22.89 7.62
CA LYS A 171 7.29 22.93 9.06
C LYS A 171 6.17 23.91 9.45
N THR A 172 5.55 24.60 8.49
CA THR A 172 4.33 25.37 8.75
C THR A 172 3.20 24.42 9.15
N ILE A 173 2.53 24.67 10.28
CA ILE A 173 1.45 23.83 10.77
C ILE A 173 0.25 23.90 9.80
N CYS A 174 -0.27 22.75 9.41
CA CYS A 174 -1.42 22.59 8.52
C CYS A 174 -2.39 21.56 9.11
N ASN A 175 -3.70 21.74 8.90
CA ASN A 175 -4.74 20.89 9.47
C ASN A 175 -4.65 20.67 10.99
N LYS A 176 -3.98 21.58 11.72
CA LYS A 176 -3.70 21.55 13.18
C LYS A 176 -2.82 20.40 13.69
N GLU A 177 -2.68 19.31 12.93
CA GLU A 177 -2.04 18.06 13.39
C GLU A 177 -0.86 17.62 12.49
N TYR A 178 -0.61 18.35 11.40
CA TYR A 178 0.47 18.07 10.47
C TYR A 178 1.28 19.35 10.19
N VAL A 179 2.37 19.18 9.45
CA VAL A 179 3.13 20.29 8.89
C VAL A 179 3.33 20.15 7.39
N CYS A 180 3.56 21.29 6.78
CA CYS A 180 3.91 21.38 5.38
C CYS A 180 5.30 20.78 5.13
N TYR A 181 5.36 19.89 4.14
CA TYR A 181 6.58 19.34 3.61
C TYR A 181 6.50 19.35 2.08
N MET A 182 7.36 20.14 1.43
CA MET A 182 7.39 20.30 -0.03
C MET A 182 6.03 20.67 -0.67
N GLY A 183 5.22 21.47 0.02
CA GLY A 183 3.91 21.93 -0.47
C GLY A 183 2.73 21.02 -0.15
N GLU A 184 2.97 19.90 0.53
CA GLU A 184 1.93 18.95 0.96
C GLU A 184 1.81 18.90 2.49
N CYS A 185 0.58 18.69 2.97
CA CYS A 185 0.26 18.64 4.40
C CYS A 185 0.41 17.21 4.95
N THR A 186 1.64 16.71 4.99
CA THR A 186 1.93 15.30 5.32
C THR A 186 2.99 15.12 6.42
N GLY A 187 3.75 16.16 6.76
CA GLY A 187 4.79 16.06 7.77
C GLY A 187 4.23 15.93 9.19
N SER A 188 4.95 15.24 10.07
CA SER A 188 4.58 15.13 11.48
C SER A 188 4.66 16.48 12.20
N ILE A 189 3.70 16.77 13.08
CA ILE A 189 3.69 17.99 13.90
C ILE A 189 4.95 18.16 14.75
N CYS A 190 5.63 17.07 15.13
CA CYS A 190 6.93 17.11 15.82
C CYS A 190 7.96 18.03 15.13
N LEU A 191 7.92 18.08 13.79
CA LEU A 191 8.85 18.88 13.00
C LEU A 191 8.69 20.40 13.22
N ALA A 192 7.48 20.87 13.55
CA ALA A 192 7.24 22.28 13.89
C ALA A 192 8.02 22.71 15.14
N TYR A 193 8.26 21.76 16.05
CA TYR A 193 8.95 21.96 17.32
C TYR A 193 10.44 21.56 17.27
N GLY A 194 10.97 21.28 16.06
CA GLY A 194 12.37 20.87 15.88
C GLY A 194 12.66 19.44 16.36
N LEU A 195 11.61 18.61 16.50
CA LEU A 195 11.68 17.22 16.90
C LEU A 195 11.44 16.29 15.69
N GLU A 196 11.76 15.02 15.84
CA GLU A 196 11.48 13.95 14.87
C GLU A 196 10.30 13.10 15.32
N SER A 197 9.53 12.58 14.36
CA SER A 197 8.45 11.64 14.64
C SER A 197 9.02 10.28 15.03
N CYS A 198 8.41 9.62 16.01
CA CYS A 198 8.78 8.27 16.42
C CYS A 198 7.55 7.50 16.93
N GLN A 199 7.68 6.19 17.14
CA GLN A 199 6.61 5.34 17.67
C GLN A 199 6.76 5.17 19.18
N CYS A 200 5.67 5.32 19.91
CA CYS A 200 5.65 5.17 21.36
C CYS A 200 5.98 3.74 21.78
N ALA A 201 6.93 3.57 22.71
CA ALA A 201 7.18 2.29 23.34
C ALA A 201 6.11 2.01 24.41
N VAL A 202 5.54 0.80 24.38
CA VAL A 202 4.54 0.36 25.35
C VAL A 202 5.16 -0.65 26.32
N GLY A 203 5.22 -0.27 27.60
CA GLY A 203 5.65 -1.16 28.67
C GLY A 203 4.53 -2.08 29.18
N PRO A 204 4.84 -3.07 30.03
CA PRO A 204 3.86 -4.04 30.55
C PRO A 204 2.72 -3.44 31.37
N THR A 205 2.96 -2.27 31.98
CA THR A 205 2.00 -1.55 32.83
C THR A 205 1.30 -0.40 32.10
N ASP A 206 1.72 -0.08 30.87
CA ASP A 206 1.16 1.02 30.12
C ASP A 206 -0.21 0.65 29.51
N PRO A 207 -1.13 1.62 29.37
CA PRO A 207 -2.38 1.37 28.68
C PRO A 207 -2.13 1.12 27.19
N ALA A 208 -2.92 0.23 26.58
CA ALA A 208 -2.78 -0.13 25.17
C ALA A 208 -2.94 1.07 24.19
N ILE A 209 -3.59 2.15 24.64
CA ILE A 209 -3.76 3.39 23.87
C ILE A 209 -2.42 4.11 23.62
N LYS A 210 -1.43 3.90 24.50
CA LYS A 210 -0.11 4.54 24.41
C LYS A 210 0.61 4.24 23.10
N ALA A 211 0.39 3.06 22.51
CA ALA A 211 0.95 2.70 21.19
C ALA A 211 0.50 3.64 20.06
N CYS A 212 -0.62 4.34 20.24
CA CYS A 212 -1.24 5.24 19.27
C CYS A 212 -1.31 6.67 19.78
N GLU A 213 -0.52 7.03 20.79
CA GLU A 213 -0.24 8.43 21.08
C GLU A 213 0.70 8.99 20.00
N LEU A 214 0.65 10.30 19.77
CA LEU A 214 1.67 10.97 18.98
C LEU A 214 2.95 11.01 19.82
N CYS A 215 4.05 10.42 19.33
CA CYS A 215 5.35 10.52 19.98
C CYS A 215 6.36 11.30 19.14
N CYS A 216 7.17 12.09 19.85
CA CYS A 216 8.27 12.85 19.29
C CYS A 216 9.58 12.50 20.02
N LYS A 217 10.70 12.63 19.30
CA LYS A 217 12.05 12.52 19.87
C LYS A 217 12.90 13.70 19.44
N GLN A 218 13.95 14.00 20.19
CA GLN A 218 15.00 14.87 19.67
C GLN A 218 15.68 14.22 18.47
N PRO A 219 16.20 15.02 17.51
CA PRO A 219 16.95 14.47 16.39
C PRO A 219 18.12 13.57 16.82
N GLY A 220 18.22 12.39 16.21
CA GLY A 220 19.25 11.39 16.48
C GLY A 220 18.70 10.01 16.89
N GLU A 221 19.53 8.97 16.73
CA GLU A 221 19.13 7.57 16.98
C GLU A 221 18.92 7.27 18.47
N ASP A 222 19.87 7.63 19.34
CA ASP A 222 19.86 7.30 20.77
C ASP A 222 18.95 8.21 21.63
N LYS A 223 18.04 8.96 20.99
CA LYS A 223 17.16 9.89 21.69
C LYS A 223 15.86 9.19 22.11
N PRO A 224 15.42 9.37 23.37
CA PRO A 224 14.20 8.74 23.84
C PRO A 224 13.00 9.27 23.04
N CYS A 225 12.15 8.35 22.61
CA CYS A 225 10.87 8.65 22.03
C CYS A 225 9.86 8.85 23.16
N LEU A 226 9.36 10.08 23.30
CA LEU A 226 8.43 10.46 24.37
C LEU A 226 7.08 10.85 23.79
N SER A 227 6.03 10.63 24.56
CA SER A 227 4.68 10.99 24.17
C SER A 227 4.53 12.51 24.07
N SER A 228 3.71 12.99 23.14
CA SER A 228 3.34 14.41 23.04
C SER A 228 2.80 14.95 24.36
N PHE A 229 2.13 14.10 25.14
CA PHE A 229 1.66 14.40 26.49
C PHE A 229 2.78 14.74 27.50
N ASP A 230 4.02 14.31 27.22
CA ASP A 230 5.20 14.59 28.02
C ASP A 230 6.03 15.79 27.49
N TRP A 231 5.67 16.35 26.32
CA TRP A 231 6.39 17.44 25.65
C TRP A 231 5.76 18.83 25.90
N ASN A 232 4.87 18.94 26.87
CA ASN A 232 4.09 20.15 27.20
C ASN A 232 4.83 21.19 28.07
N GLU A 233 6.15 21.04 28.27
CA GLU A 233 6.94 21.93 29.13
C GLU A 233 8.00 22.73 28.35
N PRO A 234 8.20 24.03 28.67
CA PRO A 234 9.21 24.86 28.03
C PRO A 234 10.61 24.20 28.02
N PRO A 235 11.35 24.26 26.90
CA PRO A 235 11.16 25.11 25.72
C PRO A 235 10.22 24.55 24.66
N TYR A 236 9.66 23.36 24.87
CA TYR A 236 8.73 22.71 23.94
C TYR A 236 7.28 22.94 24.41
N ASP A 237 6.35 22.87 23.48
CA ASP A 237 4.91 23.04 23.76
C ASP A 237 4.14 22.24 22.70
N VAL A 238 4.49 20.95 22.59
CA VAL A 238 3.90 20.04 21.61
C VAL A 238 2.51 19.67 22.11
N PRO A 239 1.43 19.86 21.34
CA PRO A 239 0.09 19.62 21.84
C PRO A 239 -0.17 18.13 22.12
N ASP A 240 -0.95 17.87 23.17
CA ASP A 240 -1.53 16.56 23.47
C ASP A 240 -2.30 15.98 22.29
N MET A 241 -1.73 14.98 21.63
CA MET A 241 -2.30 14.41 20.42
C MET A 241 -2.16 12.89 20.35
N TYR A 242 -3.10 12.28 19.64
CA TYR A 242 -3.04 10.88 19.26
C TYR A 242 -2.64 10.75 17.79
N ALA A 243 -2.06 9.61 17.45
CA ALA A 243 -1.77 9.23 16.08
C ALA A 243 -3.07 9.11 15.26
N LYS A 244 -2.98 9.34 13.95
CA LYS A 244 -4.14 9.20 13.08
C LYS A 244 -4.44 7.74 12.76
N PRO A 245 -5.71 7.40 12.49
CA PRO A 245 -6.05 6.09 11.95
C PRO A 245 -5.21 5.77 10.71
N GLY A 246 -4.62 4.58 10.66
CA GLY A 246 -3.69 4.18 9.62
C GLY A 246 -2.22 4.55 9.87
N THR A 247 -1.89 5.22 10.97
CA THR A 247 -0.48 5.44 11.37
C THR A 247 0.14 4.12 11.85
N PRO A 248 1.35 3.76 11.39
CA PRO A 248 2.06 2.57 11.88
C PRO A 248 2.32 2.63 13.38
N CYS A 249 2.15 1.50 14.06
CA CYS A 249 2.36 1.37 15.50
C CYS A 249 3.02 0.04 15.87
N ASN A 250 3.51 -0.05 17.11
CA ASN A 250 4.20 -1.21 17.67
C ASN A 250 5.36 -1.70 16.78
N ASP A 251 6.32 -0.82 16.50
CA ASP A 251 7.45 -1.07 15.58
C ASP A 251 7.02 -1.61 14.22
N TYR A 252 6.08 -0.89 13.60
CA TYR A 252 5.52 -1.24 12.29
C TYR A 252 4.79 -2.58 12.23
N ASN A 253 4.43 -3.18 13.38
CA ASN A 253 3.65 -4.42 13.40
C ASN A 253 2.15 -4.22 13.19
N GLY A 254 1.65 -2.99 13.30
CA GLY A 254 0.23 -2.71 13.14
C GLY A 254 -0.07 -1.29 12.69
N TYR A 255 -1.36 -0.99 12.65
CA TYR A 255 -1.89 0.34 12.38
C TYR A 255 -2.84 0.78 13.48
N CYS A 256 -2.79 2.07 13.83
CA CYS A 256 -3.76 2.66 14.75
C CYS A 256 -5.15 2.71 14.10
N ASP A 257 -6.18 2.31 14.84
CA ASP A 257 -7.57 2.42 14.42
C ASP A 257 -8.24 3.71 14.93
N VAL A 258 -9.50 3.92 14.57
CA VAL A 258 -10.30 5.07 15.03
C VAL A 258 -10.54 5.10 16.55
N ALA A 259 -10.32 3.98 17.24
CA ALA A 259 -10.45 3.85 18.68
C ALA A 259 -9.10 3.98 19.40
N GLN A 260 -8.05 4.43 18.70
CA GLN A 260 -6.70 4.61 19.23
C GLN A 260 -6.08 3.30 19.75
N LYS A 261 -6.45 2.19 19.14
CA LYS A 261 -5.85 0.89 19.43
C LYS A 261 -4.95 0.47 18.29
N CYS A 262 -3.73 0.03 18.63
CA CYS A 262 -2.84 -0.56 17.65
C CYS A 262 -3.37 -1.93 17.23
N ARG A 263 -3.74 -2.07 15.95
CA ARG A 263 -4.19 -3.32 15.33
C ARG A 263 -3.02 -3.95 14.60
N GLU A 264 -2.48 -5.01 15.18
CA GLU A 264 -1.40 -5.78 14.57
C GLU A 264 -1.88 -6.48 13.30
N VAL A 265 -0.98 -6.50 12.32
CA VAL A 265 -1.15 -7.21 11.05
C VAL A 265 -0.47 -8.55 11.18
N ASP A 266 -1.25 -9.64 11.16
CA ASP A 266 -0.71 -10.99 11.04
C ASP A 266 -0.52 -11.29 9.54
N PRO A 267 0.72 -11.37 9.04
CA PRO A 267 0.99 -11.72 7.64
C PRO A 267 0.75 -13.20 7.35
N SER A 268 0.53 -14.01 8.39
CA SER A 268 0.25 -15.44 8.26
C SER A 268 -1.20 -15.63 7.87
N GLY A 269 -1.44 -16.24 6.70
CA GLY A 269 -2.80 -16.64 6.33
C GLY A 269 -3.40 -17.64 7.34
N PRO A 270 -4.73 -17.78 7.39
CA PRO A 270 -5.41 -18.66 8.35
C PRO A 270 -4.93 -20.12 8.31
N LEU A 271 -4.41 -20.56 7.16
CA LEU A 271 -3.81 -21.88 6.98
C LEU A 271 -2.50 -22.08 7.77
N ALA A 272 -1.66 -21.03 7.84
CA ALA A 272 -0.42 -21.05 8.61
C ALA A 272 -0.71 -21.00 10.11
N THR A 273 -1.73 -20.23 10.52
CA THR A 273 -2.22 -20.19 11.90
C THR A 273 -2.80 -21.54 12.33
N LEU A 274 -3.60 -22.18 11.49
CA LEU A 274 -4.12 -23.55 11.72
C LEU A 274 -2.98 -24.57 11.83
N ARG A 275 -1.97 -24.49 10.95
CA ARG A 275 -0.80 -25.37 11.02
C ARG A 275 -0.03 -25.17 12.33
N LYS A 276 0.16 -23.93 12.76
CA LYS A 276 0.83 -23.60 14.04
C LYS A 276 0.05 -24.13 15.23
N LEU A 277 -1.29 -23.97 15.24
CA LEU A 277 -2.14 -24.46 16.33
C LEU A 277 -2.24 -25.99 16.37
N LEU A 278 -2.38 -26.66 15.22
CA LEU A 278 -2.58 -28.11 15.16
C LEU A 278 -1.27 -28.91 15.20
N LEU A 279 -0.15 -28.36 14.73
CA LEU A 279 1.10 -29.09 14.49
C LEU A 279 2.34 -28.43 15.10
N SER A 280 2.19 -27.56 16.11
CA SER A 280 3.36 -27.08 16.88
C SER A 280 4.07 -28.23 17.59
N GLU A 281 5.39 -28.13 17.76
CA GLU A 281 6.15 -29.15 18.50
C GLU A 281 5.66 -29.31 19.95
N GLU A 282 5.21 -28.23 20.57
CA GLU A 282 4.62 -28.25 21.93
C GLU A 282 3.26 -28.93 21.97
N SER A 283 2.39 -28.69 20.99
CA SER A 283 1.09 -29.35 20.90
C SER A 283 1.25 -30.84 20.56
N ILE A 284 2.19 -31.20 19.69
CA ILE A 284 2.53 -32.59 19.37
C ILE A 284 3.14 -33.30 20.58
N ALA A 285 4.02 -32.65 21.35
CA ALA A 285 4.59 -33.21 22.57
C ALA A 285 3.51 -33.46 23.64
N SER A 286 2.61 -32.49 23.84
CA SER A 286 1.48 -32.61 24.75
C SER A 286 0.51 -33.72 24.32
N PHE A 287 0.22 -33.80 23.02
CA PHE A 287 -0.63 -34.84 22.45
C PHE A 287 -0.02 -36.25 22.60
N LYS A 288 1.29 -36.41 22.33
CA LYS A 288 2.00 -37.67 22.58
C LYS A 288 1.96 -38.08 24.06
N LYS A 289 2.17 -37.13 24.97
CA LYS A 289 2.09 -37.39 26.41
C LYS A 289 0.68 -37.80 26.84
N TRP A 290 -0.34 -37.16 26.28
CA TRP A 290 -1.74 -37.52 26.52
C TRP A 290 -2.08 -38.92 25.99
N ILE A 291 -1.63 -39.28 24.78
CA ILE A 291 -1.82 -40.62 24.20
C ILE A 291 -1.17 -41.68 25.09
N LEU A 292 0.07 -41.46 25.54
CA LEU A 292 0.78 -42.42 26.40
C LEU A 292 0.10 -42.57 27.77
N SER A 293 -0.40 -41.47 28.34
CA SER A 293 -1.12 -41.50 29.62
C SER A 293 -2.49 -42.18 29.52
N ASN A 294 -3.16 -42.09 28.37
CA ASN A 294 -4.52 -42.59 28.16
C ASN A 294 -4.56 -43.74 27.13
N TRP A 295 -3.48 -44.52 27.04
CA TRP A 295 -3.29 -45.54 25.98
C TRP A 295 -4.43 -46.57 25.93
N TYR A 296 -5.02 -46.92 27.08
CA TYR A 296 -6.15 -47.84 27.18
C TYR A 296 -7.42 -47.26 26.56
N THR A 297 -7.64 -45.94 26.66
CA THR A 297 -8.78 -45.25 26.04
C THR A 297 -8.61 -45.22 24.52
N VAL A 298 -7.38 -44.95 24.06
CA VAL A 298 -7.05 -44.98 22.64
C VAL A 298 -7.23 -46.39 22.07
N ALA A 299 -6.79 -47.43 22.79
CA ALA A 299 -7.00 -48.82 22.38
C ALA A 299 -8.48 -49.21 22.31
N LEU A 300 -9.30 -48.74 23.24
CA LEU A 300 -10.76 -48.94 23.22
C LEU A 300 -11.42 -48.23 22.03
N ILE A 301 -11.00 -47.01 21.71
CA ILE A 301 -11.52 -46.29 20.53
C ILE A 301 -11.12 -47.02 19.24
N VAL A 302 -9.86 -47.45 19.11
CA VAL A 302 -9.38 -48.17 17.92
C VAL A 302 -10.11 -49.50 17.76
N THR A 303 -10.30 -50.27 18.83
CA THR A 303 -11.04 -51.53 18.78
C THR A 303 -12.51 -51.30 18.45
N ALA A 304 -13.16 -50.28 19.02
CA ALA A 304 -14.53 -49.91 18.67
C ALA A 304 -14.67 -49.53 17.18
N VAL A 305 -13.72 -48.75 16.65
CA VAL A 305 -13.70 -48.38 15.22
C VAL A 305 -13.48 -49.61 14.33
N LEU A 306 -12.59 -50.52 14.71
CA LEU A 306 -12.36 -51.76 13.97
C LEU A 306 -13.60 -52.66 13.99
N VAL A 307 -14.26 -52.81 15.14
CA VAL A 307 -15.52 -53.57 15.25
C VAL A 307 -16.61 -52.94 14.40
N LEU A 308 -16.74 -51.61 14.41
CA LEU A 308 -17.68 -50.91 13.54
C LEU A 308 -17.36 -51.15 12.06
N LEU A 309 -16.08 -51.06 11.67
CA LEU A 309 -15.63 -51.30 10.30
C LEU A 309 -15.91 -52.74 9.85
N THR A 310 -15.64 -53.73 10.71
CA THR A 310 -15.96 -55.14 10.42
C THR A 310 -17.46 -55.38 10.33
N GLN A 311 -18.27 -54.73 11.17
CA GLN A 311 -19.72 -54.82 11.10
C GLN A 311 -20.29 -54.17 9.84
N THR A 312 -19.72 -53.05 9.37
CA THR A 312 -20.08 -52.48 8.06
C THR A 312 -19.66 -53.39 6.91
N LEU A 313 -18.47 -53.98 6.95
CA LEU A 313 -18.00 -54.91 5.93
C LEU A 313 -18.85 -56.20 5.87
N GLU A 314 -19.26 -56.75 7.02
CA GLU A 314 -20.17 -57.91 7.08
C GLU A 314 -21.57 -57.58 6.54
N LYS A 315 -22.09 -56.37 6.83
CA LYS A 315 -23.35 -55.88 6.25
C LYS A 315 -23.28 -55.71 4.74
N ASP A 316 -22.16 -55.19 4.23
CA ASP A 316 -21.95 -55.02 2.79
C ASP A 316 -21.82 -56.38 2.08
N LEU A 317 -21.21 -57.38 2.71
CA LEU A 317 -21.08 -58.74 2.14
C LEU A 317 -22.42 -59.51 2.12
N SER A 318 -23.28 -59.29 3.12
CA SER A 318 -24.61 -59.91 3.20
C SER A 318 -25.65 -59.26 2.28
N TYR A 319 -25.37 -58.09 1.72
CA TYR A 319 -26.17 -57.46 0.65
C TYR A 319 -25.81 -57.93 -0.77
N LEU A 320 -24.66 -58.60 -0.93
CA LEU A 320 -24.13 -59.13 -2.20
C LEU A 320 -24.36 -60.65 -2.38
N SER A 321 -25.02 -61.29 -1.41
CA SER A 321 -25.43 -62.71 -1.42
C SER A 321 -26.94 -62.82 -1.66
#